data_AF-A0A9E3WR69-F1
#
_entry.id   AF-A0A9E3WR69-F1
#
_cell.length_a   1.000
_cell.length_b   1.000
_cell.length_c   1.000
_cell.angle_alpha   90.00
_cell.angle_beta   90.00
_cell.angle_gamma   90.00
#
_symmetry.space_group_name_H-M   'P 1'
#
loop_
_entity.id
_entity.type
_entity.pdbx_description
1 polymer ?
#
loop_
_entity_poly.entity_id
_entity_poly.type
_entity_poly.pdbx_seq_one_letter_code
_entity_poly.pdbx_strand_id
1 'polypeptide(L)'
;LWAQYSYQFAHEFCHILCNYRETPHRNKWFEESLCETASLYSLRAMAEQWQTDPPYPNWKGYSAALAKYAADRIAAAQLPQGQTLADWFADHEATLYQQAVNRELNNVAAVQLLPLLEEDPQRWEAVAWLNEAPSGQSQTLREFLAAWREKAPQRHRGFIRQISVNFGQKAD
;
A
#
# COMPACT_ATOMS: atom_id res chain seq x y z
N LEU A 1 -9.68 -15.80 11.56
CA LEU A 1 -10.97 -15.14 11.28
C LEU A 1 -10.91 -13.64 11.60
N TRP A 2 -10.75 -13.19 12.85
CA TRP A 2 -10.71 -11.74 13.15
C TRP A 2 -9.55 -10.98 12.49
N ALA A 3 -8.34 -11.55 12.45
CA ALA A 3 -7.21 -10.94 11.73
C ALA A 3 -7.52 -10.70 10.23
N GLN A 4 -8.30 -11.58 9.60
CA GLN A 4 -8.74 -11.40 8.21
C GLN A 4 -9.79 -10.29 8.09
N TYR A 5 -10.72 -10.17 9.05
CA TYR A 5 -11.67 -9.07 9.06
C TYR A 5 -10.98 -7.72 9.29
N SER A 6 -10.02 -7.65 10.22
CA SER A 6 -9.21 -6.45 10.43
C SER A 6 -8.41 -6.08 9.18
N TYR A 7 -7.88 -7.08 8.47
CA TYR A 7 -7.20 -6.89 7.19
C TYR A 7 -8.14 -6.28 6.14
N GLN A 8 -9.29 -6.91 5.88
CA GLN A 8 -10.23 -6.42 4.88
C GLN A 8 -10.81 -5.05 5.24
N PHE A 9 -11.10 -4.81 6.52
CA PHE A 9 -11.56 -3.51 6.98
C PHE A 9 -10.51 -2.42 6.71
N ALA A 10 -9.24 -2.67 7.03
CA ALA A 10 -8.17 -1.72 6.76
C ALA A 10 -7.98 -1.47 5.25
N HIS A 11 -8.15 -2.49 4.41
CA HIS A 11 -8.15 -2.35 2.94
C HIS A 11 -9.23 -1.37 2.47
N GLU A 12 -10.49 -1.64 2.83
CA GLU A 12 -11.61 -0.81 2.40
C GLU A 12 -11.58 0.59 3.01
N PHE A 13 -11.10 0.71 4.25
CA PHE A 13 -10.91 2.00 4.89
C PHE A 13 -9.85 2.84 4.18
N CYS A 14 -8.78 2.21 3.67
CA CYS A 14 -7.76 2.89 2.90
C CYS A 14 -8.31 3.46 1.59
N HIS A 15 -9.23 2.78 0.89
CA HIS A 15 -9.92 3.36 -0.27
C HIS A 15 -10.64 4.67 0.09
N ILE A 16 -11.34 4.72 1.23
CA ILE A 16 -11.99 5.96 1.71
C ILE A 16 -10.94 7.05 1.91
N LEU A 17 -9.81 6.72 2.55
CA LEU A 17 -8.73 7.67 2.74
C LEU A 17 -8.15 8.15 1.41
N CYS A 18 -8.00 7.30 0.41
CA CYS A 18 -7.45 7.61 -0.92
C CYS A 18 -8.34 8.53 -1.79
N ASN A 19 -9.42 9.09 -1.24
CA ASN A 19 -10.43 9.84 -1.99
C ASN A 19 -10.98 9.02 -3.17
N TYR A 20 -11.31 7.75 -2.93
CA TYR A 20 -11.76 6.79 -3.94
C TYR A 20 -12.79 7.39 -4.90
N ARG A 21 -12.60 7.14 -6.20
CA ARG A 21 -13.54 7.50 -7.25
C ARG A 21 -13.89 6.27 -8.06
N GLU A 22 -15.18 6.08 -8.33
CA GLU A 22 -15.68 5.00 -9.19
C GLU A 22 -15.47 5.34 -10.68
N THR A 23 -14.23 5.62 -11.05
CA THR A 23 -13.83 5.93 -12.43
C THR A 23 -12.73 4.96 -12.86
N PRO A 24 -12.89 4.23 -13.98
CA PRO A 24 -11.83 3.36 -14.47
C PRO A 24 -10.56 4.16 -14.81
N HIS A 25 -9.44 3.84 -14.15
CA HIS A 25 -8.12 4.37 -14.50
C HIS A 25 -7.06 3.28 -14.46
N ARG A 26 -6.02 3.45 -15.28
CA ARG A 26 -4.98 2.44 -15.53
C ARG A 26 -4.19 2.04 -14.28
N ASN A 27 -4.01 2.98 -13.36
CA ASN A 27 -3.19 2.82 -12.16
C ASN A 27 -3.98 2.39 -10.92
N LYS A 28 -5.22 1.88 -11.07
CA LYS A 28 -6.02 1.39 -9.94
C LYS A 28 -5.29 0.35 -9.10
N TRP A 29 -4.45 -0.49 -9.73
CA TRP A 29 -3.64 -1.48 -9.02
C TRP A 29 -2.72 -0.88 -7.95
N PHE A 30 -2.26 0.36 -8.14
CA PHE A 30 -1.38 1.02 -7.18
C PHE A 30 -2.16 1.44 -5.93
N GLU A 31 -3.39 1.91 -6.09
CA GLU A 31 -4.32 2.15 -4.98
C GLU A 31 -4.63 0.86 -4.23
N GLU A 32 -4.95 -0.22 -4.92
CA GLU A 32 -5.17 -1.54 -4.30
C GLU A 32 -3.93 -1.99 -3.51
N SER A 33 -2.73 -1.72 -4.02
CA SER A 33 -1.47 -2.05 -3.33
C SER A 33 -1.23 -1.19 -2.08
N LEU A 34 -1.64 0.09 -2.09
CA LEU A 34 -1.63 0.93 -0.88
C LEU A 34 -2.64 0.42 0.16
N CYS A 35 -3.80 -0.07 -0.27
CA CYS A 35 -4.82 -0.64 0.62
C CYS A 35 -4.37 -1.97 1.23
N GLU A 36 -3.68 -2.81 0.47
CA GLU A 36 -2.97 -3.99 0.99
C GLU A 36 -1.89 -3.57 2.01
N THR A 37 -1.16 -2.50 1.74
CA THR A 37 -0.15 -1.95 2.68
C THR A 37 -0.79 -1.50 3.99
N ALA A 38 -1.94 -0.82 3.91
CA ALA A 38 -2.69 -0.35 5.09
C ALA A 38 -3.14 -1.53 5.95
N SER A 39 -3.50 -2.64 5.29
CA SER A 39 -3.89 -3.88 5.95
C SER A 39 -2.73 -4.50 6.72
N LEU A 40 -1.55 -4.62 6.10
CA LEU A 40 -0.35 -5.12 6.75
C LEU A 40 0.11 -4.22 7.91
N TYR A 41 0.15 -2.91 7.67
CA TYR A 41 0.51 -1.90 8.67
C TYR A 41 -0.40 -1.99 9.89
N SER A 42 -1.72 -2.01 9.68
CA SER A 42 -2.71 -2.06 10.76
C SER A 42 -2.58 -3.34 11.58
N LEU A 43 -2.37 -4.49 10.94
CA LEU A 43 -2.18 -5.74 11.67
C LEU A 43 -0.91 -5.75 12.50
N ARG A 44 0.21 -5.23 11.99
CA ARG A 44 1.47 -5.16 12.75
C ARG A 44 1.34 -4.18 13.91
N ALA A 45 0.77 -3.00 13.70
CA ALA A 45 0.53 -2.02 14.74
C ALA A 45 -0.40 -2.56 15.84
N MET A 46 -1.52 -3.20 15.46
CA MET A 46 -2.42 -3.84 16.42
C MET A 46 -1.74 -5.00 17.16
N ALA A 47 -0.95 -5.82 16.46
CA ALA A 47 -0.24 -6.94 17.07
C ALA A 47 0.80 -6.49 18.11
N GLU A 48 1.45 -5.35 17.90
CA GLU A 48 2.35 -4.74 18.88
C GLU A 48 1.56 -4.14 20.04
N GLN A 49 0.64 -3.22 19.76
CA GLN A 49 -0.12 -2.49 20.79
C GLN A 49 -0.89 -3.44 21.71
N TRP A 50 -1.54 -4.47 21.16
CA TRP A 50 -2.42 -5.35 21.95
C TRP A 50 -1.66 -6.25 22.93
N GLN A 51 -0.33 -6.35 22.83
CA GLN A 51 0.48 -7.06 23.83
C GLN A 51 0.43 -6.36 25.20
N THR A 52 0.24 -5.05 25.23
CA THR A 52 0.26 -4.25 26.46
C THR A 52 -1.02 -3.46 26.69
N ASP A 53 -1.67 -3.02 25.62
CA ASP A 53 -2.83 -2.11 25.65
C ASP A 53 -3.89 -2.51 24.60
N PRO A 54 -4.52 -3.70 24.74
CA PRO A 54 -5.63 -4.08 23.87
C PRO A 54 -6.92 -3.33 24.27
N PRO A 55 -7.88 -3.13 23.33
CA PRO A 55 -9.18 -2.53 23.64
C PRO A 55 -9.94 -3.24 24.77
N TYR A 56 -9.76 -4.56 24.88
CA TYR A 56 -10.25 -5.37 25.98
C TYR A 56 -9.11 -6.27 26.51
N PRO A 57 -8.88 -6.34 27.83
CA PRO A 57 -7.74 -7.08 28.40
C PRO A 57 -7.63 -8.54 27.93
N ASN A 58 -8.76 -9.22 27.72
CA ASN A 58 -8.81 -10.60 27.22
C ASN A 58 -8.37 -10.77 25.77
N TRP A 59 -8.17 -9.69 25.01
CA TRP A 59 -7.69 -9.74 23.62
C TRP A 59 -6.17 -9.74 23.51
N LYS A 60 -5.43 -9.57 24.63
CA LYS A 60 -3.97 -9.59 24.64
C LYS A 60 -3.38 -10.82 23.93
N GLY A 61 -3.98 -12.00 24.15
CA GLY A 61 -3.55 -13.24 23.49
C GLY A 61 -3.80 -13.28 21.98
N TYR A 62 -4.70 -12.44 21.46
CA TYR A 62 -5.01 -12.38 20.03
C TYR A 62 -3.93 -11.65 19.21
N SER A 63 -3.07 -10.86 19.86
CA SER A 63 -1.91 -10.19 19.23
C SER A 63 -1.07 -11.14 18.38
N ALA A 64 -0.84 -12.37 18.84
CA ALA A 64 -0.09 -13.40 18.13
C ALA A 64 -0.75 -13.82 16.80
N ALA A 65 -2.09 -13.87 16.76
CA ALA A 65 -2.82 -14.20 15.54
C ALA A 65 -2.75 -13.07 14.50
N LEU A 66 -2.77 -11.81 14.95
CA LEU A 66 -2.57 -10.64 14.08
C LEU A 66 -1.15 -10.64 13.49
N ALA A 67 -0.13 -10.81 14.34
CA ALA A 67 1.28 -10.90 13.92
C ALA A 67 1.49 -12.03 12.92
N LYS A 68 0.98 -13.23 13.22
CA LYS A 68 1.10 -14.39 12.35
C LYS A 68 0.47 -14.13 10.97
N TYR A 69 -0.73 -13.56 10.93
CA TYR A 69 -1.41 -13.34 9.66
C TYR A 69 -0.67 -12.31 8.79
N ALA A 70 -0.17 -11.22 9.38
CA ALA A 70 0.70 -10.28 8.66
C ALA A 70 1.99 -10.92 8.18
N ALA A 71 2.67 -11.72 9.03
CA ALA A 71 3.91 -12.40 8.68
C ALA A 71 3.72 -13.41 7.53
N ASP A 72 2.65 -14.21 7.55
CA ASP A 72 2.33 -15.15 6.48
C ASP A 72 2.11 -14.43 5.14
N ARG A 73 1.39 -13.28 5.15
CA ARG A 73 1.18 -12.45 3.95
C ARG A 73 2.47 -11.84 3.43
N ILE A 74 3.33 -11.34 4.33
CA ILE A 74 4.63 -10.76 3.96
C ILE A 74 5.55 -11.84 3.37
N ALA A 75 5.61 -13.02 4.00
CA ALA A 75 6.45 -14.12 3.54
C ALA A 75 6.08 -14.61 2.13
N ALA A 76 4.79 -14.55 1.77
CA ALA A 76 4.30 -14.94 0.45
C ALA A 76 4.57 -13.91 -0.67
N ALA A 77 5.03 -12.70 -0.32
CA ALA A 77 5.11 -11.56 -1.25
C ALA A 77 6.51 -10.91 -1.28
N GLN A 78 7.54 -11.72 -1.10
CA GLN A 78 8.93 -11.29 -1.26
C GLN A 78 9.27 -11.12 -2.74
N LEU A 79 10.12 -10.13 -3.03
CA LEU A 79 10.73 -10.02 -4.35
C LEU A 79 11.63 -11.25 -4.61
N PRO A 80 11.69 -11.75 -5.85
CA PRO A 80 12.69 -12.72 -6.25
C PRO A 80 14.11 -12.27 -5.90
N GLN A 81 14.97 -13.23 -5.55
CA GLN A 81 16.33 -12.93 -5.12
C GLN A 81 17.09 -12.12 -6.19
N GLY A 82 17.64 -10.97 -5.77
CA GLY A 82 18.42 -10.10 -6.65
C GLY A 82 17.58 -9.17 -7.54
N GLN A 83 16.25 -9.23 -7.46
CA GLN A 83 15.36 -8.35 -8.20
C GLN A 83 15.04 -7.08 -7.39
N THR A 84 15.10 -5.91 -8.04
CA THR A 84 14.61 -4.66 -7.44
C THR A 84 13.10 -4.51 -7.65
N LEU A 85 12.44 -3.61 -6.90
CA LEU A 85 11.03 -3.29 -7.15
C LEU A 85 10.82 -2.73 -8.56
N ALA A 86 11.78 -1.98 -9.10
CA ALA A 86 11.74 -1.46 -10.46
C ALA A 86 11.74 -2.59 -11.51
N ASP A 87 12.63 -3.57 -11.36
CA ASP A 87 12.68 -4.75 -12.24
C ASP A 87 11.38 -5.56 -12.15
N TRP A 88 10.90 -5.80 -10.92
CA TRP A 88 9.65 -6.54 -10.71
C TRP A 88 8.45 -5.82 -11.33
N PHE A 89 8.37 -4.50 -11.18
CA PHE A 89 7.31 -3.72 -11.79
C PHE A 89 7.37 -3.80 -13.31
N ALA A 90 8.56 -3.68 -13.92
CA ALA A 90 8.73 -3.80 -15.36
C ALA A 90 8.25 -5.16 -15.89
N ASP A 91 8.52 -6.26 -15.18
CA ASP A 91 8.08 -7.60 -15.55
C ASP A 91 6.56 -7.81 -15.43
N HIS A 92 5.89 -7.08 -14.53
CA HIS A 92 4.48 -7.30 -14.19
C HIS A 92 3.55 -6.14 -14.60
N GLU A 93 4.09 -5.06 -15.18
CA GLU A 93 3.36 -3.82 -15.51
C GLU A 93 2.09 -4.08 -16.32
N ALA A 94 2.21 -4.89 -17.38
CA ALA A 94 1.08 -5.21 -18.24
C ALA A 94 -0.04 -5.95 -17.48
N THR A 95 0.32 -6.89 -16.61
CA THR A 95 -0.64 -7.64 -15.79
C THR A 95 -1.28 -6.74 -14.75
N LEU A 96 -0.52 -5.88 -14.07
CA LEU A 96 -1.04 -4.91 -13.10
C LEU A 96 -2.05 -3.94 -13.73
N TYR A 97 -1.79 -3.50 -14.96
CA TYR A 97 -2.72 -2.65 -15.70
C TYR A 97 -4.00 -3.35 -16.16
N GLN A 98 -3.93 -4.64 -16.48
CA GLN A 98 -5.10 -5.43 -16.90
C GLN A 98 -5.91 -5.97 -15.72
N GLN A 99 -5.24 -6.28 -14.61
CA GLN A 99 -5.79 -6.97 -13.45
C GLN A 99 -5.52 -6.17 -12.18
N ALA A 100 -6.21 -5.04 -12.04
CA ALA A 100 -5.95 -4.10 -10.96
C ALA A 100 -6.06 -4.71 -9.54
N VAL A 101 -6.94 -5.69 -9.38
CA VAL A 101 -7.24 -6.38 -8.10
C VAL A 101 -6.48 -7.71 -7.94
N ASN A 102 -5.35 -7.90 -8.64
CA ASN A 102 -4.51 -9.08 -8.49
C ASN A 102 -3.82 -9.07 -7.12
N ARG A 103 -4.50 -9.63 -6.11
CA ARG A 103 -4.11 -9.65 -4.69
C ARG A 103 -2.70 -10.21 -4.43
N GLU A 104 -2.18 -11.09 -5.29
CA GLU A 104 -0.81 -11.62 -5.15
C GLU A 104 0.22 -10.56 -5.54
N LEU A 105 0.05 -9.95 -6.72
CA LEU A 105 0.95 -8.89 -7.19
C LEU A 105 0.81 -7.60 -6.37
N ASN A 106 -0.41 -7.22 -5.97
CA ASN A 106 -0.63 -6.07 -5.09
C ASN A 106 0.09 -6.25 -3.75
N ASN A 107 0.10 -7.47 -3.21
CA ASN A 107 0.78 -7.76 -1.95
C ASN A 107 2.31 -7.65 -2.09
N VAL A 108 2.90 -8.01 -3.24
CA VAL A 108 4.34 -7.78 -3.49
C VAL A 108 4.68 -6.29 -3.43
N ALA A 109 3.91 -5.45 -4.14
CA ALA A 109 4.07 -4.01 -4.06
C ALA A 109 3.85 -3.49 -2.63
N ALA A 110 2.85 -4.01 -1.92
CA ALA A 110 2.54 -3.62 -0.55
C ALA A 110 3.68 -3.91 0.44
N VAL A 111 4.31 -5.08 0.32
CA VAL A 111 5.47 -5.44 1.16
C VAL A 111 6.64 -4.49 0.93
N GLN A 112 6.84 -3.98 -0.28
CA GLN A 112 7.89 -3.00 -0.56
C GLN A 112 7.55 -1.58 -0.08
N LEU A 113 6.26 -1.23 -0.04
CA LEU A 113 5.78 0.06 0.46
C LEU A 113 5.73 0.11 2.00
N LEU A 114 5.47 -1.02 2.65
CA LEU A 114 5.24 -1.13 4.09
C LEU A 114 6.36 -0.49 4.93
N PRO A 115 7.67 -0.76 4.71
CA PRO A 115 8.73 -0.16 5.50
C PRO A 115 8.75 1.37 5.41
N LEU A 116 8.37 1.94 4.26
CA LEU A 116 8.33 3.39 4.09
C LEU A 116 7.23 4.04 4.93
N LEU A 117 6.09 3.36 5.12
CA LEU A 117 4.99 3.89 5.92
C LEU A 117 5.14 3.57 7.42
N GLU A 118 5.86 2.49 7.77
CA GLU A 118 6.24 2.18 9.15
C GLU A 118 7.33 3.11 9.69
N GLU A 119 8.27 3.55 8.84
CA GLU A 119 9.33 4.48 9.23
C GLU A 119 8.78 5.83 9.72
N ASP A 120 7.74 6.34 9.05
CA ASP A 120 7.08 7.59 9.41
C ASP A 120 5.56 7.49 9.12
N PRO A 121 4.74 7.20 10.15
CA PRO A 121 3.30 7.11 10.01
C PRO A 121 2.61 8.38 9.50
N GLN A 122 3.23 9.56 9.59
CA GLN A 122 2.66 10.79 9.04
C GLN A 122 2.56 10.75 7.51
N ARG A 123 3.35 9.89 6.85
CA ARG A 123 3.29 9.67 5.40
C ARG A 123 1.94 9.11 4.94
N TRP A 124 1.16 8.48 5.82
CA TRP A 124 -0.22 8.06 5.49
C TRP A 124 -1.11 9.21 5.06
N GLU A 125 -0.90 10.43 5.57
CA GLU A 125 -1.67 11.59 5.13
C GLU A 125 -1.51 11.85 3.61
N ALA A 126 -0.39 11.46 3.01
CA ALA A 126 -0.15 11.63 1.58
C ALA A 126 -1.20 10.91 0.73
N VAL A 127 -1.70 9.75 1.16
CA VAL A 127 -2.65 8.94 0.37
C VAL A 127 -3.95 9.69 0.11
N ALA A 128 -4.28 10.64 0.96
CA ALA A 128 -5.53 11.38 0.82
C ALA A 128 -5.63 12.13 -0.50
N TRP A 129 -4.49 12.56 -1.06
CA TRP A 129 -4.46 13.31 -2.32
C TRP A 129 -4.14 12.40 -3.54
N LEU A 130 -4.18 11.08 -3.39
CA LEU A 130 -3.85 10.11 -4.43
C LEU A 130 -4.75 10.27 -5.67
N ASN A 131 -6.07 10.30 -5.47
CA ASN A 131 -7.07 10.40 -6.55
C ASN A 131 -7.62 11.82 -6.75
N GLU A 132 -6.90 12.84 -6.30
CA GLU A 132 -7.34 14.23 -6.42
C GLU A 132 -7.33 14.72 -7.87
N ALA A 133 -6.28 14.34 -8.63
CA ALA A 133 -6.18 14.63 -10.05
C ALA A 133 -7.00 13.63 -10.88
N PRO A 134 -7.67 14.07 -11.96
CA PRO A 134 -8.31 13.16 -12.91
C PRO A 134 -7.29 12.16 -13.46
N SER A 135 -7.62 10.87 -13.39
CA SER A 135 -6.78 9.79 -13.90
C SER A 135 -7.46 9.12 -15.08
N GLY A 136 -6.70 8.86 -16.15
CA GLY A 136 -7.20 8.29 -17.40
C GLY A 136 -6.77 6.85 -17.62
N GLN A 137 -7.36 6.20 -18.63
CA GLN A 137 -7.01 4.83 -19.02
C GLN A 137 -5.66 4.71 -19.76
N SER A 138 -5.10 5.82 -20.25
CA SER A 138 -3.79 5.85 -20.92
C SER A 138 -2.64 6.30 -20.02
N GLN A 139 -2.93 6.89 -18.85
CA GLN A 139 -1.95 7.50 -17.97
C GLN A 139 -0.94 6.46 -17.45
N THR A 140 0.34 6.70 -17.69
CA THR A 140 1.45 5.88 -17.17
C THR A 140 1.57 5.99 -15.66
N LEU A 141 2.27 5.05 -15.01
CA LEU A 141 2.54 5.14 -13.57
C LEU A 141 3.29 6.42 -13.22
N ARG A 142 4.27 6.82 -14.05
CA ARG A 142 5.03 8.07 -13.83
C ARG A 142 4.13 9.29 -13.78
N GLU A 143 3.26 9.46 -14.77
CA GLU A 143 2.33 10.59 -14.84
C GLU A 143 1.36 10.59 -13.66
N PHE A 144 0.91 9.41 -13.24
CA PHE A 144 0.04 9.25 -12.07
C PHE A 144 0.75 9.67 -10.77
N LEU A 145 1.97 9.16 -10.51
CA LEU A 145 2.75 9.53 -9.33
C LEU A 145 3.17 11.01 -9.34
N ALA A 146 3.45 11.57 -10.52
CA ALA A 146 3.74 13.00 -10.67
C ALA A 146 2.52 13.85 -10.29
N ALA A 147 1.33 13.49 -10.78
CA ALA A 147 0.08 14.17 -10.43
C ALA A 147 -0.23 14.07 -8.93
N TRP A 148 -0.07 12.88 -8.34
CA TRP A 148 -0.22 12.69 -6.89
C TRP A 148 0.73 13.61 -6.11
N ARG A 149 2.02 13.63 -6.48
CA ARG A 149 3.03 14.50 -5.86
C ARG A 149 2.69 15.98 -5.96
N GLU A 150 2.19 16.43 -7.11
CA GLU A 150 1.83 17.84 -7.31
C GLU A 150 0.67 18.27 -6.42
N LYS A 151 -0.33 17.40 -6.26
CA LYS A 151 -1.49 17.63 -5.39
C LYS A 151 -1.12 17.52 -3.92
N ALA A 152 -0.21 16.63 -3.55
CA ALA A 152 0.27 16.43 -2.20
C ALA A 152 0.87 17.72 -1.56
N PRO A 153 0.71 17.93 -0.25
CA PRO A 153 1.38 19.01 0.47
C PRO A 153 2.91 18.83 0.37
N GLN A 154 3.66 19.93 0.41
CA GLN A 154 5.12 19.91 0.19
C GLN A 154 5.86 18.91 1.09
N ARG A 155 5.42 18.72 2.34
CA ARG A 155 6.00 17.74 3.29
C ARG A 155 5.99 16.30 2.78
N HIS A 156 5.03 15.93 1.94
CA HIS A 156 4.86 14.56 1.43
C HIS A 156 5.52 14.33 0.07
N ARG A 157 5.95 15.38 -0.62
CA ARG A 157 6.49 15.27 -1.99
C ARG A 157 7.78 14.48 -2.06
N GLY A 158 8.62 14.56 -1.03
CA GLY A 158 9.85 13.77 -0.94
C GLY A 158 9.56 12.27 -0.87
N PHE A 159 8.60 11.88 -0.03
CA PHE A 159 8.13 10.49 0.10
C PHE A 159 7.56 9.95 -1.22
N ILE A 160 6.69 10.72 -1.89
CA ILE A 160 6.11 10.30 -3.18
C ILE A 160 7.19 10.17 -4.26
N ARG A 161 8.18 11.07 -4.27
CA ARG A 161 9.35 10.96 -5.16
C ARG A 161 10.15 9.69 -4.89
N GLN A 162 10.36 9.33 -3.62
CA GLN A 162 11.05 8.09 -3.25
C GLN A 162 10.31 6.86 -3.78
N ILE A 163 8.97 6.80 -3.65
CA ILE A 163 8.15 5.74 -4.25
C ILE A 163 8.37 5.68 -5.76
N SER A 164 8.29 6.82 -6.45
CA SER A 164 8.51 6.91 -7.90
C SER A 164 9.85 6.28 -8.31
N VAL A 165 10.93 6.63 -7.61
CA VAL A 165 12.27 6.07 -7.85
C VAL A 165 12.31 4.56 -7.59
N ASN A 166 11.71 4.08 -6.50
CA ASN A 166 11.69 2.64 -6.18
C ASN A 166 10.98 1.81 -7.25
N PHE A 167 9.97 2.37 -7.93
CA PHE A 167 9.29 1.77 -9.08
C PHE A 167 10.00 2.01 -10.42
N GLY A 168 11.24 2.52 -10.41
CA GLY A 168 12.01 2.79 -11.63
C GLY A 168 11.49 3.95 -12.48
N GLN A 169 10.61 4.79 -11.92
CA GLN A 169 10.09 5.96 -12.62
C GLN A 169 11.05 7.14 -12.44
N LYS A 170 11.30 7.89 -13.51
CA LYS A 170 12.18 9.07 -13.45
C LYS A 170 11.67 10.06 -12.41
N ALA A 171 12.56 10.54 -11.55
CA ALA A 171 12.26 11.60 -10.60
C ALA A 171 12.43 12.96 -11.30
N ASP A 172 11.31 13.62 -11.62
CA ASP A 172 11.32 15.02 -12.03
C ASP A 172 11.50 15.96 -10.82
#